data_AF-A0A535IR09-F1
#
_entry.id   AF-A0A535IR09-F1
#
_cell.length_a   1.000
_cell.length_b   1.000
_cell.length_c   1.000
_cell.angle_alpha   90.00
_cell.angle_beta   90.00
_cell.angle_gamma   90.00
#
_symmetry.space_group_name_H-M   'P 1'
#
loop_
_entity.id
_entity.type
_entity.pdbx_description
1 polymer ?
#
loop_
_entity_poly.entity_id
_entity_poly.type
_entity_poly.pdbx_seq_one_letter_code
_entity_poly.pdbx_strand_id
1 'polypeptide(L)' 'GVCTRVYTTTPKKPNSALRKVARVRLTNGFEVTAYIPGEGHNLQEHSIVLIRGGRVKDLPGVRYHI' A
#
# COMPACT_ATOMS: atom_id res chain seq x y z
N GLY A 1 -4.03 -5.98 9.45
CA GLY A 1 -4.18 -4.52 9.66
C GLY A 1 -5.50 -4.07 9.05
N VAL A 2 -5.96 -2.87 9.40
CA VAL A 2 -7.20 -2.27 8.89
C VAL A 2 -6.85 -1.17 7.88
N CYS A 3 -7.40 -1.23 6.67
CA CYS A 3 -7.20 -0.20 5.66
C CYS A 3 -7.88 1.12 6.09
N THR A 4 -7.12 2.19 6.22
CA THR A 4 -7.65 3.53 6.53
C THR A 4 -7.98 4.35 5.30
N ARG A 5 -7.17 4.23 4.24
CA ARG A 5 -7.47 4.86 2.94
C ARG A 5 -6.79 4.11 1.80
N VAL A 6 -7.41 4.12 0.63
CA VAL A 6 -6.85 3.58 -0.61
C VAL A 6 -6.67 4.73 -1.61
N TYR A 7 -5.48 4.85 -2.19
CA TYR A 7 -5.15 5.94 -3.10
C TYR A 7 -4.06 5.50 -4.11
N THR A 8 -3.89 6.28 -5.16
CA THR A 8 -2.83 6.05 -6.14
C THR A 8 -1.67 7.01 -5.92
N THR A 9 -0.44 6.53 -6.06
CA THR A 9 0.79 7.34 -5.97
C THR A 9 1.63 7.15 -7.21
N THR A 10 2.27 8.22 -7.67
CA THR A 10 3.25 8.18 -8.76
C THR A 10 4.63 7.74 -8.25
N PRO A 11 5.33 6.87 -8.97
CA PRO A 11 6.67 6.40 -8.59
C PRO A 11 7.73 7.48 -8.79
N LYS A 12 8.94 7.22 -8.28
CA LYS A 12 10.10 8.08 -8.53
C LYS A 12 10.50 7.99 -10.01
N LYS A 13 10.86 9.14 -10.63
CA LYS A 13 11.57 9.15 -11.92
C LYS A 13 12.76 8.18 -11.85
N PRO A 14 13.04 7.34 -12.87
CA PRO A 14 12.63 7.40 -14.28
C PRO A 14 11.32 6.69 -14.63
N ASN A 15 10.70 5.97 -13.69
CA ASN A 15 9.52 5.16 -13.98
C ASN A 15 8.25 6.04 -14.00
N SER A 16 7.30 5.69 -14.87
CA SER A 16 5.98 6.32 -14.93
C SER A 16 4.90 5.23 -14.82
N ALA A 17 4.01 5.36 -13.85
CA ALA A 17 2.83 4.52 -13.66
C ALA A 17 1.95 5.10 -12.55
N LEU A 18 0.70 4.67 -12.47
CA LEU A 18 -0.12 4.86 -11.29
C LEU A 18 -0.03 3.60 -10.43
N ARG A 19 0.58 3.71 -9.25
CA ARG A 19 0.69 2.60 -8.30
C ARG A 19 -0.40 2.71 -7.26
N LYS A 20 -1.14 1.61 -7.05
CA LYS A 20 -2.22 1.53 -6.06
C LYS A 20 -1.59 1.23 -4.69
N VAL A 21 -1.90 2.07 -3.71
CA VAL A 21 -1.37 1.96 -2.34
C VAL A 21 -2.50 2.14 -1.34
N ALA A 22 -2.36 1.51 -0.18
CA ALA A 22 -3.26 1.74 0.95
C ALA A 22 -2.47 2.21 2.17
N ARG A 23 -3.05 3.11 2.95
CA ARG A 23 -2.65 3.25 4.35
C ARG A 23 -3.36 2.17 5.14
N VAL A 24 -2.59 1.50 5.98
CA VAL A 24 -3.08 0.43 6.83
C VAL A 24 -2.63 0.70 8.25
N ARG A 25 -3.58 0.62 9.18
CA ARG A 25 -3.32 0.63 10.61
C ARG A 25 -3.03 -0.80 11.07
N LEU A 26 -1.84 -1.02 11.58
CA LEU A 26 -1.44 -2.29 12.16
C LEU A 26 -2.05 -2.46 13.56
N THR A 27 -2.12 -3.69 14.03
CA THR A 27 -2.60 -4.01 15.39
C THR A 27 -1.70 -3.43 16.48
N ASN A 28 -0.43 -3.18 16.17
CA ASN A 28 0.52 -2.49 17.06
C ASN A 28 0.33 -0.96 17.11
N GLY A 29 -0.72 -0.42 16.49
CA GLY A 29 -1.07 1.01 16.53
C GLY A 29 -0.37 1.87 15.47
N PHE A 30 0.65 1.36 14.77
CA PHE A 30 1.36 2.10 13.74
C PHE A 30 0.60 2.14 12.42
N GLU A 31 0.67 3.29 11.73
CA GLU A 31 0.12 3.46 10.39
C GLU A 31 1.23 3.30 9.35
N VAL A 32 1.06 2.33 8.46
CA VAL A 32 2.03 2.03 7.40
C VAL A 32 1.40 2.18 6.02
N THR A 33 2.22 2.53 5.03
CA THR A 33 1.79 2.51 3.63
C THR A 33 2.19 1.17 3.02
N ALA A 34 1.22 0.47 2.46
CA ALA A 34 1.41 -0.82 1.82
C ALA A 34 1.00 -0.76 0.34
N TYR A 35 1.75 -1.46 -0.49
CA TYR A 35 1.49 -1.60 -1.92
C TYR A 35 0.46 -2.67 -2.18
N ILE A 36 -0.47 -2.40 -3.09
CA ILE A 36 -1.47 -3.36 -3.53
C ILE A 36 -0.97 -3.99 -4.84
N PRO A 37 -0.57 -5.28 -4.84
CA PRO A 37 -0.15 -5.97 -6.04
C PRO A 37 -1.36 -6.35 -6.91
N GLY A 38 -1.09 -6.62 -8.19
CA GLY A 38 -2.12 -6.99 -9.17
C GLY A 38 -2.77 -5.79 -9.85
N GLU A 39 -3.64 -6.08 -10.82
CA GLU A 39 -4.32 -5.08 -11.65
C GLU A 39 -5.60 -4.56 -10.98
N GLY A 40 -6.35 -5.46 -10.34
CA GLY A 40 -7.60 -5.19 -9.64
C GLY A 40 -7.47 -5.39 -8.13
N HIS A 41 -8.20 -4.59 -7.35
CA HIS A 41 -8.40 -4.80 -5.92
C HIS A 41 -9.81 -4.34 -5.54
N ASN A 42 -10.41 -5.02 -4.57
CA ASN A 42 -11.73 -4.67 -4.01
C ASN A 42 -11.59 -4.13 -2.56
N LEU A 43 -10.48 -3.47 -2.25
CA LEU A 43 -10.23 -2.94 -0.91
C LEU A 43 -11.02 -1.66 -0.71
N GLN A 44 -11.73 -1.61 0.41
CA GLN A 44 -12.47 -0.44 0.86
C GLN A 44 -11.84 0.08 2.15
N GLU A 45 -12.29 1.25 2.60
CA GLU A 45 -12.00 1.69 3.96
C GLU A 45 -12.51 0.66 4.97
N HIS A 46 -11.80 0.50 6.08
CA HIS A 46 -12.06 -0.48 7.14
C HIS A 46 -11.93 -1.96 6.76
N SER A 47 -11.49 -2.27 5.53
CA SER A 47 -11.19 -3.64 5.14
C SER A 47 -10.04 -4.22 5.96
N ILE A 48 -10.19 -5.49 6.38
CA ILE A 48 -9.14 -6.22 7.11
C ILE A 48 -8.20 -6.87 6.09
N VAL A 49 -6.91 -6.59 6.21
CA VAL A 49 -5.87 -7.09 5.29
C VAL A 49 -4.73 -7.75 6.05
N LEU A 50 -4.14 -8.78 5.45
CA LEU A 50 -2.83 -9.28 5.85
C LEU A 50 -1.76 -8.45 5.13
N ILE A 51 -0.64 -8.17 5.81
CA ILE A 51 0.48 -7.43 5.23
C ILE A 51 1.72 -8.30 5.30
N ARG A 52 2.50 -8.32 4.22
CA ARG A 52 3.84 -8.89 4.18
C ARG A 52 4.90 -7.80 4.08
N GLY A 53 6.06 -8.05 4.67
CA GLY A 53 7.24 -7.23 4.46
C GLY A 53 7.75 -7.36 3.03
N GLY A 54 8.09 -6.23 2.40
CA GLY A 54 8.66 -6.22 1.05
C GLY A 54 8.81 -4.80 0.53
N ARG A 55 10.02 -4.41 0.14
CA ARG A 55 10.30 -3.07 -0.37
C ARG A 55 9.87 -2.96 -1.83
N VAL A 56 8.99 -2.00 -2.11
CA VAL A 56 8.72 -1.59 -3.50
C VAL A 56 9.85 -0.68 -3.96
N LYS A 57 10.56 -1.08 -5.01
CA LYS A 57 11.71 -0.32 -5.53
C LYS A 57 11.29 1.03 -6.11
N ASP A 58 10.09 1.10 -6.69
CA ASP A 58 9.58 2.27 -7.41
C ASP A 58 9.06 3.39 -6.51
N LEU A 59 8.55 3.04 -5.31
CA LEU A 59 7.85 3.96 -4.43
C LEU A 59 8.71 4.27 -3.20
N PRO A 60 9.06 5.54 -2.94
CA PRO A 60 9.76 5.91 -1.73
C PRO A 60 8.84 5.72 -0.51
N GLY A 61 9.38 5.10 0.55
CA GLY A 61 8.66 4.92 1.82
C GLY A 61 7.69 3.73 1.87
N VAL A 62 7.47 3.02 0.77
CA VAL A 62 6.60 1.81 0.74
C VAL A 62 7.45 0.55 0.94
N ARG A 63 7.38 0.01 2.17
CA ARG A 63 8.16 -1.15 2.62
C ARG A 63 7.32 -2.41 2.85
N TYR A 64 6.05 -2.34 2.53
CA TYR A 64 5.07 -3.37 2.81
C TYR A 64 4.21 -3.64 1.58
N HIS A 65 3.74 -4.88 1.47
CA HIS A 65 2.74 -5.30 0.48
C HIS A 65 1.52 -5.83 1.21
N ILE A 66 0.34 -5.51 0.67
CA ILE A 66 -0.89 -6.25 0.93
C ILE A 66 -0.88 -7.50 0.05
#